data_AF-A0A401U1U8-F1
#
_entry.id   AF-A0A401U1U8-F1
#
_cell.length_a   1.000
_cell.length_b   1.000
_cell.length_c   1.000
_cell.angle_alpha   90.00
_cell.angle_beta   90.00
_cell.angle_gamma   90.00
#
_symmetry.space_group_name_H-M   'P 1'
#
loop_
_entity.id
_entity.type
_entity.pdbx_description
1 polymer ?
#
loop_
_entity_poly.entity_id
_entity_poly.type
_entity_poly.pdbx_seq_one_letter_code
_entity_poly.pdbx_strand_id
1 'polypeptide(L)'
;DREAVFIDRVLANVVAGFPALKIVFEHITTAEAVAFVEAAGPNVGATITPHHLMINRNAMFAGGIRPHLYCLPVAKRERHRLALRRAATSGNPKFFLGTDSAPHAVRDKESACGCAGIFNAPVALQSYATVFDEEGALDRFEAFASEHGARFYDLPLNAGSIVLERTPWRAPSVFAAAG
;
A
#
# COMPACT_ATOMS: atom_id res chain seq x y z
N ASP A 1 2.63 -5.98 18.09
CA ASP A 1 2.38 -5.35 16.78
C ASP A 1 1.09 -4.55 16.90
N ARG A 2 1.07 -3.24 16.60
CA ARG A 2 -0.13 -2.41 16.82
C ARG A 2 -1.26 -2.78 15.85
N GLU A 3 -0.91 -3.22 14.64
CA GLU A 3 -1.89 -3.59 13.62
C GLU A 3 -2.64 -4.86 14.01
N ALA A 4 -1.93 -5.91 14.47
CA ALA A 4 -2.56 -7.13 14.98
C ALA A 4 -3.47 -6.86 16.20
N VAL A 5 -3.03 -6.01 17.13
CA VAL A 5 -3.85 -5.63 18.30
C VAL A 5 -5.11 -4.88 17.87
N PHE A 6 -5.05 -4.06 16.83
CA PHE A 6 -6.22 -3.38 16.27
C PHE A 6 -7.22 -4.37 15.66
N ILE A 7 -6.74 -5.41 14.96
CA ILE A 7 -7.58 -6.49 14.43
C ILE A 7 -8.37 -7.14 15.56
N ASP A 8 -7.65 -7.63 16.58
CA ASP A 8 -8.24 -8.43 17.67
C ASP A 8 -9.22 -7.62 18.52
N ARG A 9 -8.89 -6.36 18.82
CA ARG A 9 -9.65 -5.55 19.77
C ARG A 9 -10.76 -4.74 19.12
N VAL A 10 -10.63 -4.38 17.86
CA VAL A 10 -11.50 -3.40 17.21
C VAL A 10 -12.09 -3.96 15.93
N LEU A 11 -11.26 -4.25 14.92
CA LEU A 11 -11.77 -4.50 13.57
C LEU A 11 -12.65 -5.75 13.50
N ALA A 12 -12.26 -6.84 14.17
CA ALA A 12 -13.07 -8.06 14.23
C ALA A 12 -14.46 -7.81 14.84
N ASN A 13 -14.53 -6.99 15.90
CA ASN A 13 -15.78 -6.64 16.56
C ASN A 13 -16.65 -5.74 15.68
N VAL A 14 -16.06 -4.79 14.95
CA VAL A 14 -16.79 -3.93 14.01
C VAL A 14 -17.37 -4.76 12.86
N VAL A 15 -16.59 -5.67 12.28
CA VAL A 15 -17.05 -6.56 11.20
C VAL A 15 -18.21 -7.44 11.67
N ALA A 16 -18.11 -8.01 12.88
CA ALA A 16 -19.17 -8.84 13.45
C ALA A 16 -20.44 -8.03 13.80
N GLY A 17 -20.28 -6.81 14.31
CA GLY A 17 -21.38 -5.93 14.72
C GLY A 17 -22.13 -5.29 13.54
N PHE A 18 -21.47 -5.12 12.39
CA PHE A 18 -22.04 -4.46 11.22
C PHE A 18 -21.81 -5.29 9.94
N PRO A 19 -22.46 -6.46 9.80
CA PRO A 19 -22.16 -7.40 8.72
C PRO A 19 -22.46 -6.88 7.31
N ALA A 20 -23.28 -5.83 7.18
CA ALA A 20 -23.58 -5.19 5.90
C ALA A 20 -22.71 -3.95 5.60
N LEU A 21 -21.92 -3.46 6.57
CA LEU A 21 -21.08 -2.29 6.38
C LEU A 21 -19.87 -2.64 5.50
N LYS A 22 -19.62 -1.84 4.46
CA LYS A 22 -18.37 -1.93 3.69
C LYS A 22 -17.24 -1.31 4.49
N ILE A 23 -16.14 -2.04 4.67
CA ILE A 23 -15.00 -1.65 5.48
C ILE A 23 -13.71 -1.84 4.68
N VAL A 24 -12.88 -0.81 4.63
CA VAL A 24 -11.53 -0.91 4.07
C VAL A 24 -10.52 -0.89 5.21
N PHE A 25 -9.66 -1.91 5.27
CA PHE A 25 -8.47 -1.88 6.10
C PHE A 25 -7.36 -1.18 5.31
N GLU A 26 -7.20 0.12 5.57
CA GLU A 26 -6.23 0.96 4.89
C GLU A 26 -4.78 0.50 5.13
N HIS A 27 -3.95 0.73 4.11
CA HIS A 27 -2.48 0.56 4.09
C HIS A 27 -1.96 -0.58 4.99
N ILE A 28 -2.46 -1.81 4.80
CA ILE A 28 -2.08 -2.96 5.63
C ILE A 28 -0.58 -3.25 5.52
N THR A 29 0.05 -3.67 6.62
CA THR A 29 1.51 -3.84 6.68
C THR A 29 1.97 -5.18 7.24
N THR A 30 1.05 -6.04 7.68
CA THR A 30 1.32 -7.30 8.36
C THR A 30 0.73 -8.50 7.63
N ALA A 31 1.21 -9.71 7.96
CA ALA A 31 0.71 -10.94 7.34
C ALA A 31 -0.62 -11.34 7.99
N GLU A 32 -0.78 -10.95 9.25
CA GLU A 32 -1.97 -11.06 10.07
C GLU A 32 -3.12 -10.24 9.48
N ALA A 33 -2.86 -9.01 9.00
CA ALA A 33 -3.87 -8.22 8.28
C ALA A 33 -4.26 -8.84 6.95
N VAL A 34 -3.31 -9.36 6.17
CA VAL A 34 -3.61 -10.13 4.94
C VAL A 34 -4.54 -11.30 5.25
N ALA A 35 -4.18 -12.14 6.22
CA ALA A 35 -4.97 -13.31 6.60
C ALA A 35 -6.37 -12.93 7.10
N PHE A 36 -6.49 -11.83 7.86
CA PHE A 36 -7.78 -11.32 8.33
C PHE A 36 -8.69 -10.92 7.15
N VAL A 37 -8.17 -10.15 6.19
CA VAL A 37 -8.94 -9.70 5.02
C VAL A 37 -9.35 -10.88 4.14
N GLU A 38 -8.45 -11.84 3.92
CA GLU A 38 -8.75 -13.08 3.19
C GLU A 38 -9.91 -13.85 3.84
N ALA A 39 -9.88 -14.01 5.16
CA ALA A 39 -10.89 -14.74 5.92
C ALA A 39 -12.23 -13.98 6.11
N ALA A 40 -12.24 -12.65 5.99
CA ALA A 40 -13.44 -11.84 6.19
C ALA A 40 -14.50 -12.00 5.07
N GLY A 41 -15.66 -11.38 5.23
CA GLY A 41 -16.70 -11.33 4.19
C GLY A 41 -16.30 -10.48 2.96
N PRO A 42 -17.08 -10.51 1.87
CA PRO A 42 -16.83 -9.71 0.67
C PRO A 42 -16.97 -8.19 0.90
N ASN A 43 -17.58 -7.77 2.00
CA ASN A 43 -17.71 -6.37 2.42
C ASN A 43 -16.44 -5.82 3.10
N VAL A 44 -15.38 -6.62 3.26
CA VAL A 44 -14.10 -6.19 3.83
C VAL A 44 -13.03 -6.23 2.74
N GLY A 45 -12.48 -5.06 2.41
CA GLY A 45 -11.35 -4.89 1.50
C GLY A 45 -10.13 -4.30 2.22
N ALA A 46 -9.01 -4.18 1.51
CA ALA A 46 -7.82 -3.53 2.00
C ALA A 46 -7.01 -2.90 0.87
N THR A 47 -6.41 -1.75 1.18
CA THR A 47 -5.44 -1.12 0.28
C THR A 47 -4.02 -1.52 0.67
N ILE A 48 -3.13 -1.61 -0.32
CA ILE A 48 -1.69 -1.87 -0.09
C ILE A 48 -0.90 -0.77 -0.79
N THR A 49 0.04 -0.14 -0.09
CA THR A 49 0.88 0.95 -0.61
C THR A 49 2.03 0.42 -1.49
N PRO A 50 2.61 1.23 -2.40
CA PRO A 50 3.74 0.76 -3.19
C PRO A 50 4.98 0.55 -2.31
N HIS A 51 5.17 1.40 -1.31
CA HIS A 51 6.33 1.33 -0.44
C HIS A 51 6.31 0.09 0.45
N HIS A 52 5.16 -0.33 1.00
CA HIS A 52 5.08 -1.57 1.80
C HIS A 52 5.26 -2.85 0.96
N LEU A 53 5.14 -2.78 -0.37
CA LEU A 53 5.51 -3.87 -1.28
C LEU A 53 7.01 -3.88 -1.62
N MET A 54 7.62 -2.70 -1.74
CA MET A 54 9.01 -2.56 -2.13
C MET A 54 9.98 -2.76 -0.96
N ILE A 55 9.67 -2.21 0.22
CA ILE A 55 10.60 -2.18 1.35
C ILE A 55 10.12 -3.00 2.56
N ASN A 56 11.08 -3.54 3.29
CA ASN A 56 10.88 -3.98 4.67
C ASN A 56 11.58 -2.98 5.62
N ARG A 57 11.36 -3.14 6.93
CA ARG A 57 11.90 -2.24 7.96
C ARG A 57 13.41 -2.02 7.88
N ASN A 58 14.19 -2.99 7.38
CA ASN A 58 15.65 -2.86 7.31
C ASN A 58 16.06 -1.75 6.35
N ALA A 59 15.24 -1.47 5.32
CA ALA A 59 15.51 -0.37 4.40
C ALA A 59 15.58 0.99 5.12
N MET A 60 14.83 1.17 6.20
CA MET A 60 14.88 2.40 7.02
C MET A 60 16.19 2.56 7.81
N PHE A 61 16.95 1.48 8.00
CA PHE A 61 18.16 1.46 8.84
C PHE A 61 19.44 1.10 8.06
N ALA A 62 19.34 0.88 6.74
CA ALA A 62 20.45 0.45 5.92
C ALA A 62 21.50 1.57 5.77
N GLY A 63 22.65 1.41 6.44
CA GLY A 63 23.74 2.39 6.44
C GLY A 63 23.46 3.66 7.25
N GLY A 64 22.44 3.63 8.12
CA GLY A 64 21.96 4.78 8.89
C GLY A 64 20.44 4.92 8.83
N ILE A 65 19.89 5.83 9.63
CA ILE A 65 18.46 6.13 9.60
C ILE A 65 18.08 6.86 8.31
N ARG A 66 17.07 6.35 7.60
CA ARG A 66 16.53 6.93 6.36
C ARG A 66 15.11 7.45 6.62
N PRO A 67 14.94 8.70 7.07
CA PRO A 67 13.63 9.23 7.49
C PRO A 67 12.60 9.31 6.35
N HIS A 68 13.05 9.41 5.09
CA HIS A 68 12.18 9.39 3.91
C HIS A 68 11.47 8.04 3.69
N LEU A 69 11.88 6.98 4.39
CA LEU A 69 11.21 5.67 4.40
C LEU A 69 10.35 5.44 5.66
N TYR A 70 10.27 6.43 6.54
CA TYR A 70 9.43 6.37 7.74
C TYR A 70 7.99 6.80 7.42
N CYS A 71 7.05 5.91 7.70
CA CYS A 71 5.60 6.07 7.58
C CYS A 71 4.87 5.36 8.74
N LEU A 72 3.57 5.59 8.86
CA LEU A 72 2.68 4.82 9.72
C LEU A 72 1.59 4.15 8.87
N PRO A 73 1.30 2.86 9.05
CA PRO A 73 2.05 1.92 9.90
C PRO A 73 3.46 1.67 9.36
N VAL A 74 4.44 1.52 10.26
CA VAL A 74 5.86 1.35 9.87
C VAL A 74 6.03 0.10 9.02
N ALA A 75 6.87 0.13 7.98
CA ALA A 75 7.28 -1.08 7.26
C ALA A 75 7.75 -2.16 8.23
N LYS A 76 7.33 -3.42 7.99
CA LYS A 76 7.55 -4.52 8.93
C LYS A 76 8.70 -5.42 8.48
N ARG A 77 8.90 -6.55 9.17
CA ARG A 77 9.89 -7.57 8.78
C ARG A 77 9.54 -8.19 7.42
N GLU A 78 10.54 -8.80 6.77
CA GLU A 78 10.41 -9.33 5.40
C GLU A 78 9.23 -10.28 5.20
N ARG A 79 8.93 -11.16 6.17
CA ARG A 79 7.77 -12.07 6.11
C ARG A 79 6.45 -11.34 5.82
N HIS A 80 6.30 -10.12 6.32
CA HIS A 80 5.11 -9.31 6.14
C HIS A 80 5.11 -8.68 4.75
N ARG A 81 6.24 -8.12 4.29
CA ARG A 81 6.39 -7.63 2.91
C ARG A 81 6.03 -8.71 1.89
N LEU A 82 6.52 -9.94 2.09
CA LEU A 82 6.21 -11.07 1.21
C LEU A 82 4.72 -11.46 1.25
N ALA A 83 4.06 -11.34 2.41
CA ALA A 83 2.62 -11.56 2.50
C ALA A 83 1.82 -10.50 1.73
N LEU A 84 2.23 -9.22 1.82
CA LEU A 84 1.62 -8.13 1.07
C LEU A 84 1.82 -8.30 -0.44
N ARG A 85 3.02 -8.70 -0.88
CA ARG A 85 3.30 -8.98 -2.29
C ARG A 85 2.43 -10.09 -2.84
N ARG A 86 2.29 -11.21 -2.11
CA ARG A 86 1.37 -12.28 -2.47
C ARG A 86 -0.08 -11.81 -2.52
N ALA A 87 -0.53 -11.03 -1.54
CA ALA A 87 -1.89 -10.50 -1.50
C ALA A 87 -2.20 -9.58 -2.69
N ALA A 88 -1.34 -8.59 -2.95
CA ALA A 88 -1.49 -7.64 -4.06
C ALA A 88 -1.54 -8.35 -5.42
N THR A 89 -0.70 -9.35 -5.62
CA THR A 89 -0.56 -10.08 -6.90
C THR A 89 -1.46 -11.31 -7.01
N SER A 90 -2.32 -11.58 -6.02
CA SER A 90 -3.16 -12.79 -5.96
C SER A 90 -4.31 -12.81 -6.98
N GLY A 91 -4.77 -11.65 -7.44
CA GLY A 91 -6.03 -11.51 -8.17
C GLY A 91 -7.28 -11.52 -7.26
N ASN A 92 -7.10 -11.54 -5.93
CA ASN A 92 -8.22 -11.44 -5.00
C ASN A 92 -8.81 -10.01 -5.02
N PRO A 93 -10.11 -9.84 -5.29
CA PRO A 93 -10.74 -8.51 -5.44
C PRO A 93 -10.80 -7.69 -4.16
N LYS A 94 -10.47 -8.28 -3.01
CA LYS A 94 -10.39 -7.56 -1.73
C LYS A 94 -9.14 -6.70 -1.59
N PHE A 95 -8.11 -6.89 -2.42
CA PHE A 95 -6.89 -6.09 -2.37
C PHE A 95 -6.82 -5.15 -3.58
N PHE A 96 -6.63 -3.87 -3.30
CA PHE A 96 -6.57 -2.84 -4.35
C PHE A 96 -5.56 -1.73 -4.02
N LEU A 97 -5.26 -0.92 -5.02
CA LEU A 97 -4.29 0.16 -4.93
C LEU A 97 -4.76 1.26 -3.96
N GLY A 98 -3.91 1.60 -2.99
CA GLY A 98 -4.03 2.81 -2.19
C GLY A 98 -2.62 3.30 -1.83
N THR A 99 -2.26 4.50 -2.30
CA THR A 99 -0.85 4.93 -2.31
C THR A 99 -0.33 5.33 -0.94
N ASP A 100 -1.22 5.84 -0.08
CA ASP A 100 -0.87 6.58 1.13
C ASP A 100 0.24 7.61 0.85
N SER A 101 0.13 8.31 -0.28
CA SER A 101 1.12 9.32 -0.65
C SER A 101 0.98 10.53 0.28
N ALA A 102 1.91 10.65 1.23
CA ALA A 102 1.88 11.65 2.29
C ALA A 102 3.11 12.57 2.20
N PRO A 103 3.02 13.70 1.45
CA PRO A 103 4.13 14.63 1.29
C PRO A 103 4.39 15.44 2.57
N HIS A 104 5.68 15.59 2.88
CA HIS A 104 6.19 16.52 3.89
C HIS A 104 7.39 17.26 3.32
N ALA A 105 7.64 18.49 3.77
CA ALA A 105 8.85 19.20 3.39
C ALA A 105 10.09 18.43 3.88
N VAL A 106 11.20 18.53 3.15
CA VAL A 106 12.46 17.82 3.48
C VAL A 106 12.89 18.11 4.92
N ARG A 107 12.80 19.39 5.35
CA ARG A 107 13.13 19.80 6.73
C ARG A 107 12.28 19.12 7.81
N ASP A 108 11.03 18.75 7.50
CA ASP A 108 10.12 18.13 8.45
C ASP A 108 10.38 16.61 8.54
N LYS A 109 10.90 16.01 7.46
CA LYS A 109 11.42 14.64 7.44
C LYS A 109 12.78 14.54 8.15
N GLU A 110 13.68 15.50 7.90
CA GLU A 110 15.05 15.55 8.40
C GLU A 110 15.17 16.42 9.67
N SER A 111 14.40 16.08 10.69
CA SER A 111 14.38 16.78 11.97
C SER A 111 14.63 15.84 13.16
N ALA A 112 14.73 16.41 14.37
CA ALA A 112 14.80 15.61 15.60
C ALA A 112 13.54 14.75 15.84
N CYS A 113 12.43 15.07 15.19
CA CYS A 113 11.16 14.33 15.25
C CYS A 113 10.55 14.23 13.83
N GLY A 114 11.21 13.48 12.96
CA GLY A 114 10.82 13.37 11.54
C GLY A 114 9.38 12.92 11.33
N CYS A 115 8.62 13.62 10.49
CA CYS A 115 7.24 13.27 10.17
C CYS A 115 7.13 11.90 9.49
N ALA A 116 6.09 11.14 9.83
CA ALA A 116 5.74 9.89 9.17
C ALA A 116 4.96 10.17 7.88
N GLY A 117 5.42 9.63 6.75
CA GLY A 117 4.77 9.79 5.46
C GLY A 117 5.75 9.63 4.30
N ILE A 118 5.33 8.99 3.20
CA ILE A 118 6.16 8.78 2.02
C ILE A 118 5.47 9.41 0.82
N PHE A 119 6.09 10.43 0.24
CA PHE A 119 5.63 11.02 -1.01
C PHE A 119 5.97 10.09 -2.18
N ASN A 120 4.96 9.39 -2.69
CA ASN A 120 5.15 8.39 -3.75
C ASN A 120 4.25 8.61 -4.97
N ALA A 121 3.28 9.52 -4.92
CA ALA A 121 2.36 9.78 -6.04
C ALA A 121 3.05 9.95 -7.41
N PRO A 122 4.20 10.65 -7.56
CA PRO A 122 4.86 10.81 -8.85
C PRO A 122 5.43 9.52 -9.45
N VAL A 123 5.57 8.46 -8.64
CA VAL A 123 6.20 7.18 -9.04
C VAL A 123 5.35 5.96 -8.71
N ALA A 124 4.14 6.14 -8.17
CA ALA A 124 3.36 5.06 -7.58
C ALA A 124 3.07 3.94 -8.59
N LEU A 125 2.57 4.28 -9.79
CA LEU A 125 2.19 3.29 -10.80
C LEU A 125 3.39 2.45 -11.26
N GLN A 126 4.53 3.06 -11.58
CA GLN A 126 5.70 2.27 -11.96
C GLN A 126 6.27 1.44 -10.80
N SER A 127 6.12 1.90 -9.54
CA SER A 127 6.54 1.13 -8.37
C SER A 127 5.70 -0.14 -8.19
N TYR A 128 4.38 -0.05 -8.35
CA TYR A 128 3.53 -1.25 -8.35
C TYR A 128 3.81 -2.15 -9.56
N ALA A 129 3.88 -1.58 -10.77
CA ALA A 129 4.17 -2.37 -11.97
C ALA A 129 5.50 -3.13 -11.85
N THR A 130 6.53 -2.51 -11.26
CA THR A 130 7.82 -3.19 -10.96
C THR A 130 7.60 -4.40 -10.05
N VAL A 131 6.83 -4.26 -8.96
CA VAL A 131 6.52 -5.37 -8.05
C VAL A 131 5.77 -6.49 -8.77
N PHE A 132 4.78 -6.15 -9.61
CA PHE A 132 3.99 -7.13 -10.33
C PHE A 132 4.82 -7.84 -11.43
N ASP A 133 5.75 -7.15 -12.09
CA ASP A 133 6.71 -7.77 -13.02
C ASP A 133 7.65 -8.76 -12.29
N GLU A 134 8.20 -8.35 -11.14
CA GLU A 134 9.06 -9.21 -10.31
C GLU A 134 8.35 -10.48 -9.81
N GLU A 135 7.04 -10.41 -9.55
CA GLU A 135 6.23 -11.58 -9.16
C GLU A 135 5.66 -12.36 -10.37
N GLY A 136 5.94 -11.93 -11.60
CA GLY A 136 5.42 -12.57 -12.81
C GLY A 136 3.89 -12.47 -12.94
N ALA A 137 3.30 -11.37 -12.45
CA ALA A 137 1.85 -11.18 -12.30
C ALA A 137 1.33 -9.91 -12.98
N LEU A 138 2.03 -9.37 -13.98
CA LEU A 138 1.61 -8.15 -14.71
C LEU A 138 0.20 -8.23 -15.30
N ASP A 139 -0.25 -9.43 -15.68
CA ASP A 139 -1.60 -9.74 -16.15
C ASP A 139 -2.70 -9.38 -15.12
N ARG A 140 -2.34 -9.30 -13.83
CA ARG A 140 -3.26 -8.96 -12.73
C ARG A 140 -3.17 -7.50 -12.29
N PHE A 141 -2.24 -6.73 -12.85
CA PHE A 141 -1.97 -5.38 -12.38
C PHE A 141 -3.14 -4.42 -12.62
N GLU A 142 -3.80 -4.51 -13.78
CA GLU A 142 -4.98 -3.69 -14.10
C GLU A 142 -6.10 -3.88 -13.09
N ALA A 143 -6.42 -5.14 -12.75
CA ALA A 143 -7.47 -5.46 -11.80
C ALA A 143 -7.19 -4.83 -10.42
N PHE A 144 -5.95 -4.96 -9.92
CA PHE A 144 -5.51 -4.34 -8.65
C PHE A 144 -5.54 -2.80 -8.68
N ALA A 145 -5.09 -2.20 -9.79
CA ALA A 145 -4.90 -0.76 -9.90
C ALA A 145 -6.15 0.02 -10.31
N SER A 146 -7.11 -0.62 -10.98
CA SER A 146 -8.22 0.08 -11.66
C SER A 146 -9.59 -0.55 -11.48
N GLU A 147 -9.70 -1.87 -11.24
CA GLU A 147 -11.00 -2.53 -11.18
C GLU A 147 -11.50 -2.81 -9.75
N HIS A 148 -10.67 -3.45 -8.93
CA HIS A 148 -11.05 -3.95 -7.61
C HIS A 148 -11.58 -2.84 -6.70
N GLY A 149 -10.87 -1.71 -6.65
CA GLY A 149 -11.29 -0.53 -5.89
C GLY A 149 -12.62 0.04 -6.39
N ALA A 150 -12.74 0.28 -7.70
CA ALA A 150 -13.99 0.81 -8.28
C ALA A 150 -15.19 -0.10 -7.96
N ARG A 151 -15.03 -1.41 -8.12
CA ARG A 151 -16.08 -2.39 -7.78
C ARG A 151 -16.40 -2.42 -6.29
N PHE A 152 -15.40 -2.34 -5.41
CA PHE A 152 -15.63 -2.29 -3.97
C PHE A 152 -16.43 -1.04 -3.55
N TYR A 153 -16.16 0.11 -4.17
CA TYR A 153 -16.83 1.38 -3.92
C TYR A 153 -18.15 1.57 -4.70
N ASP A 154 -18.61 0.58 -5.47
CA ASP A 154 -19.77 0.69 -6.39
C ASP A 154 -19.66 1.85 -7.39
N LEU A 155 -18.45 2.12 -7.88
CA LEU A 155 -18.17 3.14 -8.88
C LEU A 155 -17.97 2.53 -10.27
N PRO A 156 -18.34 3.25 -11.35
CA PRO A 156 -18.07 2.80 -12.71
C PRO A 156 -16.56 2.72 -12.97
N LEU A 157 -16.16 1.82 -13.86
CA LEU A 157 -14.78 1.76 -14.35
C LEU A 157 -14.47 2.99 -15.21
N ASN A 158 -13.21 3.41 -15.19
CA ASN A 158 -12.72 4.45 -16.10
C ASN A 158 -12.86 3.99 -17.55
N ALA A 159 -13.23 4.89 -18.46
CA ALA A 159 -13.34 4.61 -19.90
C ALA A 159 -12.03 4.80 -20.68
N GLY A 160 -11.08 5.55 -20.10
CA GLY A 160 -9.77 5.79 -20.69
C GLY A 160 -8.72 4.77 -20.26
N SER A 161 -7.62 4.73 -21.00
CA SER A 161 -6.46 3.91 -20.67
C SER A 161 -5.20 4.76 -20.51
N ILE A 162 -4.24 4.20 -19.80
CA ILE A 162 -2.86 4.69 -19.74
C ILE A 162 -1.94 3.57 -20.23
N VAL A 163 -0.77 3.93 -20.74
CA VAL A 163 0.25 2.97 -21.16
C VAL A 163 1.48 3.16 -20.28
N LEU A 164 1.92 2.08 -19.64
CA LEU A 164 3.20 2.06 -18.93
C LEU A 164 4.26 1.47 -19.86
N GLU A 165 5.21 2.30 -20.29
CA GLU A 165 6.31 1.88 -21.16
C GLU A 165 7.55 1.50 -20.33
N ARG A 166 8.10 0.31 -20.57
CA ARG A 166 9.30 -0.17 -19.89
C ARG A 166 10.56 0.50 -20.47
N THR A 167 10.87 1.70 -19.97
CA THR A 167 12.06 2.45 -20.34
C THR A 167 12.88 2.84 -19.10
N PRO A 168 14.22 2.96 -19.23
CA PRO A 168 15.04 3.50 -18.15
C PRO A 168 14.61 4.93 -17.82
N TRP A 169 14.28 5.15 -16.56
CA TRP A 169 13.89 6.46 -16.07
C TRP A 169 14.45 6.69 -14.65
N ARG A 170 14.83 7.93 -14.36
CA ARG A 170 15.35 8.33 -13.06
C ARG A 170 14.40 9.33 -12.41
N ALA A 171 13.91 8.99 -11.22
CA ALA A 171 13.09 9.91 -10.45
C ALA A 171 13.88 11.18 -10.07
N PRO A 172 13.24 12.36 -10.09
CA PRO A 172 13.79 13.56 -9.47
C PRO A 172 14.16 13.29 -8.01
N SER A 173 15.28 13.87 -7.54
CA SER A 173 15.70 13.72 -6.14
C SER A 173 14.88 14.59 -5.19
N VAL A 174 14.28 15.67 -5.69
CA VAL A 174 13.46 16.62 -4.93
C VAL A 174 12.35 17.13 -5.85
N PHE A 175 11.18 17.37 -5.27
CA PHE A 175 10.09 18.09 -5.92
C PHE A 175 9.92 19.45 -5.22
N ALA A 176 9.87 20.52 -6.00
CA ALA A 176 9.51 21.83 -5.45
C ALA A 176 8.04 21.81 -5.03
N ALA A 177 7.75 22.23 -3.80
CA ALA A 177 6.38 22.48 -3.39
C ALA A 177 5.87 23.74 -4.10
N ALA A 178 4.62 23.71 -4.58
CA ALA A 178 3.96 24.94 -4.99
C ALA A 178 3.61 25.74 -3.72
N GLY A 179 4.30 26.86 -3.51
CA GLY A 179 4.13 27.73 -2.34
C GLY A 179 5.24 28.75 -2.21
#